data_AF-A0A1J9P1J8-F1
#
_entry.id   AF-A0A1J9P1J8-F1
#
_cell.length_a   1.000
_cell.length_b   1.000
_cell.length_c   1.000
_cell.angle_alpha   90.00
_cell.angle_beta   90.00
_cell.angle_gamma   90.00
#
_symmetry.space_group_name_H-M   'P 1'
#
loop_
_entity.id
_entity.type
_entity.pdbx_description
1 polymer ?
#
loop_
_entity_poly.entity_id
_entity_poly.type
_entity_poly.pdbx_seq_one_letter_code
_entity_poly.pdbx_strand_id
1 'polypeptide(L)'
;MASLYAQCGNRGCYEETSSEDLLQQLIAHRTQLLIEAERGDEDEDKDDKILPSIPRLPEALQAIKLLISFTEGQDDADTSTLRLLERYKRLLERKESSLVSQSTLDEWISHS
;
A
#
# COMPACT_ATOMS: atom_id res chain seq x y z
N MET A 1 22.25 -43.94 -18.76
CA MET A 1 23.05 -42.73 -19.03
C MET A 1 22.78 -41.73 -17.93
N ALA A 2 23.83 -41.05 -17.49
CA ALA A 2 23.90 -40.28 -16.26
C ALA A 2 23.06 -38.99 -16.26
N SER A 3 22.74 -38.57 -15.03
CA SER A 3 22.20 -37.29 -14.52
C SER A 3 22.91 -36.04 -15.09
N LEU A 4 22.28 -34.85 -14.93
CA LEU A 4 22.81 -33.46 -14.74
C LEU A 4 21.63 -32.50 -15.03
N TYR A 5 21.04 -31.67 -14.17
CA TYR A 5 21.33 -31.18 -12.81
C TYR A 5 20.01 -30.90 -12.08
N ALA A 6 19.74 -31.63 -11.00
CA ALA A 6 19.04 -31.05 -9.86
C ALA A 6 20.11 -30.30 -9.05
N GLN A 7 20.10 -28.97 -9.07
CA GLN A 7 21.00 -28.17 -8.24
C GLN A 7 20.16 -27.43 -7.21
N CYS A 8 19.63 -28.20 -6.25
CA CYS A 8 19.18 -27.68 -4.97
C CYS A 8 20.42 -27.27 -4.17
N GLY A 9 20.83 -26.01 -4.31
CA GLY A 9 21.90 -25.40 -3.55
C GLY A 9 21.38 -24.71 -2.29
N ASN A 10 21.25 -25.45 -1.20
CA ASN A 10 21.42 -25.05 0.21
C ASN A 10 20.93 -23.66 0.74
N ARG A 11 19.98 -23.00 0.10
CA ARG A 11 19.19 -21.89 0.67
C ARG A 11 17.74 -22.12 0.29
N GLY A 12 16.86 -22.05 1.27
CA GLY A 12 15.46 -22.45 1.16
C GLY A 12 14.79 -21.95 -0.12
N CYS A 13 13.84 -22.76 -0.62
CA CYS A 13 12.89 -22.32 -1.63
C CYS A 13 12.18 -21.08 -1.08
N TYR A 14 12.63 -19.89 -1.46
CA TYR A 14 11.74 -18.75 -1.41
C TYR A 14 10.75 -19.03 -2.53
N GLU A 15 9.56 -19.51 -2.16
CA GLU A 15 8.41 -19.39 -3.05
C GLU A 15 8.33 -17.89 -3.38
N GLU A 16 8.64 -17.56 -4.62
CA GLU A 16 8.41 -16.22 -5.16
C GLU A 16 6.89 -16.07 -5.18
N THR A 17 6.34 -15.58 -4.06
CA THR A 17 4.90 -15.35 -3.92
C THR A 17 4.48 -14.47 -5.08
N SER A 18 3.53 -14.94 -5.89
CA SER A 18 3.05 -14.18 -7.05
C SER A 18 2.61 -12.79 -6.59
N SER A 19 2.81 -11.76 -7.43
CA SER A 19 2.34 -10.41 -7.12
C SER A 19 0.83 -10.38 -6.81
N GLU A 20 0.08 -11.33 -7.34
CA GLU A 20 -1.33 -11.53 -7.06
C GLU A 20 -1.59 -12.08 -5.65
N ASP A 21 -0.79 -13.07 -5.21
CA ASP A 21 -0.86 -13.63 -3.85
C ASP A 21 -0.53 -12.57 -2.80
N LEU A 22 0.46 -11.71 -3.07
CA LEU A 22 0.83 -10.60 -2.18
C LEU A 22 -0.27 -9.55 -2.07
N LEU A 23 -0.89 -9.18 -3.20
CA LEU A 23 -2.02 -8.24 -3.21
C LEU A 23 -3.21 -8.81 -2.43
N GLN A 24 -3.52 -10.09 -2.64
CA GLN A 24 -4.62 -10.77 -1.97
C GLN A 24 -4.38 -10.89 -0.46
N GLN A 25 -3.15 -11.19 -0.04
CA GLN A 25 -2.77 -11.19 1.38
C GLN A 25 -2.89 -9.80 2.02
N LEU A 26 -2.48 -8.73 1.32
CA LEU A 26 -2.61 -7.36 1.81
C LEU A 26 -4.06 -6.91 1.96
N ILE A 27 -4.91 -7.24 0.98
CA ILE A 27 -6.34 -6.97 1.04
C ILE A 27 -6.96 -7.74 2.21
N ALA A 28 -6.70 -9.05 2.32
CA ALA A 28 -7.22 -9.88 3.40
C ALA A 28 -6.81 -9.36 4.78
N HIS A 29 -5.54 -9.00 4.96
CA HIS A 29 -5.03 -8.43 6.21
C HIS A 29 -5.71 -7.10 6.55
N ARG A 30 -5.87 -6.19 5.58
CA ARG A 30 -6.55 -4.90 5.82
C ARG A 30 -8.04 -5.09 6.12
N THR A 31 -8.72 -6.01 5.44
CA THR A 31 -10.13 -6.33 5.69
C THR A 31 -10.33 -6.95 7.07
N GLN A 32 -9.42 -7.84 7.49
CA GLN A 32 -9.46 -8.43 8.83
C GLN A 32 -9.35 -7.38 9.93
N LEU A 33 -8.42 -6.43 9.80
CA LEU A 33 -8.28 -5.32 10.74
C LEU A 33 -9.54 -4.42 10.81
N LEU A 34 -10.24 -4.24 9.69
CA LEU A 34 -11.50 -3.49 9.66
C LEU A 34 -12.63 -4.25 10.36
N ILE A 35 -12.74 -5.56 10.13
CA ILE A 35 -13.74 -6.42 10.79
C ILE A 35 -13.50 -6.51 12.30
N GLU A 36 -12.23 -6.59 12.72
CA GLU A 36 -11.86 -6.61 14.15
C GLU A 36 -12.16 -5.27 14.83
N ALA A 37 -11.99 -4.15 14.13
CA ALA A 37 -12.41 -2.83 14.62
C ALA A 37 -13.95 -2.70 14.74
N GLU A 38 -14.71 -3.38 13.88
CA GLU A 38 -16.19 -3.39 13.92
C GLU A 38 -16.79 -4.34 14.97
N ARG A 39 -16.03 -5.36 15.42
CA ARG A 39 -16.52 -6.37 16.39
C ARG A 39 -16.24 -6.03 17.86
N GLY A 40 -15.53 -4.94 18.14
CA GLY A 40 -15.08 -4.59 19.49
C GLY A 40 -16.08 -3.82 20.37
N ASP A 41 -17.38 -3.80 20.05
CA ASP A 41 -18.33 -2.83 20.62
C ASP A 41 -19.60 -3.49 21.21
N GLU A 42 -19.44 -4.29 22.27
CA GLU A 42 -20.55 -4.68 23.17
C GLU A 42 -20.41 -4.11 24.60
N ASP A 43 -19.43 -3.24 24.87
CA ASP A 43 -19.34 -2.56 26.17
C ASP A 43 -19.68 -1.07 26.04
N GLU A 44 -20.85 -0.74 26.60
CA GLU A 44 -21.45 0.59 26.73
C GLU A 44 -20.46 1.64 27.26
N ASP A 45 -20.62 2.88 26.79
CA ASP A 45 -19.95 4.11 27.22
C ASP A 45 -18.56 4.42 26.60
N LYS A 46 -18.56 4.90 25.35
CA LYS A 46 -18.03 6.24 24.98
C LYS A 46 -18.16 6.53 23.47
N ASP A 47 -18.49 7.78 23.22
CA ASP A 47 -18.89 8.39 21.95
C ASP A 47 -17.72 8.59 20.96
N ASP A 48 -16.91 7.56 20.71
CA ASP A 48 -15.84 7.58 19.70
C ASP A 48 -15.96 6.34 18.81
N LYS A 49 -16.94 6.35 17.91
CA LYS A 49 -17.00 5.41 16.78
C LYS A 49 -15.62 5.39 16.12
N ILE A 50 -14.94 4.26 16.19
CA ILE A 50 -13.65 4.03 15.54
C ILE A 50 -13.92 4.06 14.02
N LEU A 51 -13.98 5.27 13.47
CA LEU A 51 -14.01 5.47 12.02
C LEU A 51 -12.76 4.80 11.46
N PRO A 52 -12.88 4.05 10.34
CA PRO A 52 -11.71 3.45 9.72
C PRO A 52 -10.68 4.55 9.49
N SER A 53 -9.53 4.42 10.17
CA SER A 53 -8.48 5.45 10.13
C SER A 53 -8.16 5.74 8.67
N ILE A 54 -8.47 6.97 8.26
CA ILE A 54 -8.22 7.45 6.89
C ILE A 54 -6.72 7.27 6.66
N PRO A 55 -6.30 6.51 5.63
CA PRO A 55 -4.90 6.20 5.43
C PRO A 55 -4.09 7.48 5.31
N ARG A 56 -2.95 7.52 6.01
CA ARG A 56 -2.03 8.65 5.95
C ARG A 56 -1.45 8.76 4.54
N LEU A 57 -1.02 9.96 4.16
CA LEU A 57 -0.42 10.22 2.85
C LEU A 57 0.68 9.20 2.42
N PRO A 58 1.64 8.81 3.27
CA PRO A 58 2.64 7.80 2.90
C PRO A 58 2.04 6.41 2.64
N GLU A 59 1.01 6.02 3.39
CA GLU A 59 0.30 4.75 3.20
C GLU A 59 -0.46 4.74 1.87
N ALA A 60 -1.11 5.86 1.53
CA ALA A 60 -1.77 6.02 0.23
C ALA A 60 -0.77 5.99 -0.95
N LEU A 61 0.42 6.59 -0.79
CA LEU A 61 1.50 6.53 -1.77
C LEU A 61 2.07 5.12 -1.94
N GLN A 62 2.17 4.35 -0.86
CA GLN A 62 2.61 2.95 -0.93
C GLN A 62 1.57 2.07 -1.62
N ALA A 63 0.29 2.23 -1.26
CA ALA A 63 -0.81 1.50 -1.87
C ALA A 63 -0.88 1.73 -3.38
N ILE A 64 -0.73 2.98 -3.84
CA ILE A 64 -0.81 3.26 -5.27
C ILE A 64 0.39 2.73 -6.06
N LYS A 65 1.58 2.67 -5.45
CA LYS A 65 2.75 2.03 -6.07
C LYS A 65 2.52 0.53 -6.26
N LEU A 66 1.96 -0.14 -5.24
CA LEU A 66 1.60 -1.56 -5.32
C LEU A 66 0.57 -1.82 -6.42
N LEU A 67 -0.47 -0.99 -6.52
CA LEU A 67 -1.48 -1.11 -7.57
C LEU A 67 -0.89 -0.94 -8.97
N ILE A 68 0.03 0.03 -9.16
CA ILE A 68 0.73 0.20 -10.44
C ILE A 68 1.53 -1.06 -10.78
N SER A 69 2.39 -1.53 -9.88
CA SER A 69 3.22 -2.72 -10.11
C SER A 69 2.38 -3.96 -10.38
N PHE A 70 1.25 -4.12 -9.68
CA PHE A 70 0.29 -5.18 -9.97
C PHE A 70 -0.27 -5.06 -11.38
N THR A 71 -0.76 -3.87 -11.78
CA THR A 71 -1.32 -3.67 -13.12
C THR A 71 -0.28 -3.85 -14.22
N GLU A 72 0.99 -3.49 -13.99
CA GLU A 72 2.08 -3.68 -14.96
C GLU A 72 2.44 -5.16 -15.16
N GLY A 73 2.24 -5.99 -14.13
CA GLY A 73 2.52 -7.43 -14.17
C GLY A 73 1.41 -8.28 -14.80
N GLN A 74 0.28 -7.68 -15.20
CA GLN A 74 -0.82 -8.39 -15.84
C GLN A 74 -0.65 -8.36 -17.37
N ASP A 75 -0.73 -9.52 -18.04
CA ASP A 75 -0.53 -9.63 -19.50
C ASP A 75 -1.57 -8.84 -20.31
N ASP A 76 -2.78 -8.62 -19.77
CA ASP A 76 -3.87 -7.85 -20.38
C ASP A 76 -4.06 -6.47 -19.72
N ALA A 77 -3.00 -5.87 -19.19
CA ALA A 77 -3.05 -4.59 -18.49
C ALA A 77 -3.74 -3.48 -19.31
N ASP A 78 -4.90 -3.01 -18.82
CA ASP A 78 -5.56 -1.86 -19.41
C ASP A 78 -4.72 -0.58 -19.18
N THR A 79 -4.11 -0.11 -20.27
CA THR A 79 -3.32 1.13 -20.31
C THR A 79 -4.09 2.35 -19.79
N SER A 80 -5.41 2.36 -19.87
CA SER A 80 -6.24 3.46 -19.36
C SER A 80 -6.25 3.49 -17.83
N THR A 81 -6.34 2.31 -17.21
CA THR A 81 -6.29 2.11 -15.75
C THR A 81 -4.91 2.47 -15.20
N LEU A 82 -3.84 2.04 -15.87
CA LEU A 82 -2.47 2.39 -15.47
C LEU A 82 -2.23 3.92 -15.49
N ARG A 83 -2.65 4.59 -16.57
CA ARG A 83 -2.56 6.06 -16.67
C ARG A 83 -3.34 6.78 -15.58
N LEU A 84 -4.49 6.23 -15.18
CA LEU A 84 -5.29 6.78 -14.08
C LEU A 84 -4.53 6.67 -12.75
N LEU A 85 -3.95 5.51 -12.44
CA LEU A 85 -3.16 5.29 -11.24
C LEU A 85 -1.93 6.21 -11.18
N GLU A 86 -1.21 6.36 -12.29
CA GLU A 86 -0.07 7.30 -12.38
C GLU A 86 -0.48 8.75 -12.13
N ARG A 87 -1.67 9.16 -12.59
CA ARG A 87 -2.20 10.51 -12.37
C ARG A 87 -2.48 10.73 -10.89
N TYR A 88 -3.06 9.75 -10.21
CA TYR A 88 -3.30 9.80 -8.77
C TYR A 88 -1.99 9.80 -7.97
N LYS A 89 -0.98 9.02 -8.37
CA LYS A 89 0.36 9.04 -7.76
C LYS A 89 0.96 10.45 -7.81
N ARG A 90 0.95 11.08 -8.99
CA ARG A 90 1.41 12.48 -9.19
C ARG A 90 0.61 13.51 -8.40
N LEU A 91 -0.64 13.22 -8.03
CA LEU A 91 -1.45 14.10 -7.19
C LEU A 91 -1.05 13.97 -5.72
N LEU A 92 -0.81 12.75 -5.24
CA LEU A 92 -0.35 12.50 -3.88
C LEU A 92 1.07 13.05 -3.63
N GLU A 93 1.99 12.86 -4.57
CA GLU A 93 3.36 13.42 -4.51
C GLU A 93 3.36 14.95 -4.45
N ARG A 94 2.42 15.61 -5.16
CA ARG A 94 2.25 17.07 -5.07
C ARG A 94 1.70 17.52 -3.72
N LYS A 95 0.84 16.72 -3.09
CA LYS A 95 0.38 17.01 -1.73
C LYS A 95 1.53 16.88 -0.73
N GLU A 96 2.38 15.87 -0.89
CA GLU A 96 3.56 15.66 -0.06
C GLU A 96 4.53 16.85 -0.17
N SER A 97 4.86 17.27 -1.39
CA SER A 97 5.75 18.43 -1.59
C SER A 97 5.15 19.74 -1.08
N SER A 98 3.83 19.91 -1.17
CA SER A 98 3.13 21.07 -0.60
C SER A 98 3.19 21.09 0.92
N LEU A 99 3.05 19.94 1.59
CA LEU A 99 3.15 19.85 3.05
C LEU A 99 4.57 20.18 3.52
N VAL A 100 5.59 19.68 2.81
CA VAL A 100 6.99 20.03 3.07
C VAL A 100 7.21 21.53 2.90
N SER A 101 6.69 22.11 1.81
CA SER A 101 6.82 23.55 1.56
C SER A 101 6.12 24.42 2.61
N GLN A 102 4.96 23.98 3.12
CA GLN A 102 4.28 24.65 4.24
C GLN A 102 5.09 24.56 5.53
N SER A 103 5.64 23.38 5.87
CA SER A 103 6.49 23.25 7.06
C SER A 103 7.72 24.16 7.00
N THR A 104 8.33 24.33 5.81
CA THR A 104 9.44 25.26 5.62
C THR A 104 8.98 26.71 5.75
N LEU A 105 7.83 27.09 5.20
CA LEU A 105 7.28 28.44 5.37
C LEU A 105 6.97 28.76 6.84
N ASP A 106 6.37 27.81 7.57
CA ASP A 106 6.07 27.97 8.99
C ASP A 106 7.34 28.14 9.83
N GLU A 107 8.40 27.39 9.51
CA GLU A 107 9.71 27.51 10.17
C GLU A 107 10.36 28.88 9.92
N TRP A 108 10.18 29.47 8.74
CA TRP A 108 10.71 30.81 8.44
C TRP A 108 9.93 31.92 9.16
N ILE A 109 8.60 31.78 9.29
CA ILE A 109 7.74 32.76 9.98
C ILE A 109 7.95 32.69 11.50
N SER A 110 8.20 31.52 12.06
CA SER A 110 8.44 31.38 13.52
C SER A 110 9.80 31.91 13.99
N HIS A 111 10.73 32.16 13.05
CA HIS A 111 12.09 32.65 13.34
C HIS A 111 12.32 34.12 12.89
N SER A 112 11.28 34.84 12.46
CA SER A 112 11.31 36.29 12.19
C SER A 112 10.71 37.10 13.33
#